data_AF-A0A0A7V996-F1
#
_entry.id   AF-A0A0A7V996-F1
#
_cell.length_a   1.000
_cell.length_b   1.000
_cell.length_c   1.000
_cell.angle_alpha   90.00
_cell.angle_beta   90.00
_cell.angle_gamma   90.00
#
_symmetry.space_group_name_H-M   'P 1'
#
loop_
_entity.id
_entity.type
_entity.pdbx_description
1 polymer ?
#
loop_
_entity_poly.entity_id
_entity_poly.type
_entity_poly.pdbx_seq_one_letter_code
_entity_poly.pdbx_strand_id
1 'polypeptide(L)' 'MTESSSKKITTKDIVAKGSLIAIIISVPTLVVFFGIWTITDDLIFGGVGGLITNFIALGIAFKIVSKKFVKKPKDNFEL' A
#
# COMPACT_ATOMS: atom_id res chain seq x y z
N MET A 1 29.58 -25.78 6.00
CA MET A 1 28.44 -25.44 6.87
C MET A 1 27.73 -24.26 6.24
N THR A 2 26.64 -24.52 5.51
CA THR A 2 25.90 -23.49 4.76
C THR A 2 24.87 -22.87 5.68
N GLU A 3 25.21 -21.73 6.28
CA GLU A 3 24.27 -20.88 6.99
C GLU A 3 23.37 -20.15 5.97
N SER A 4 22.33 -20.86 5.52
CA SER A 4 21.23 -20.24 4.80
C SER A 4 20.40 -19.42 5.80
N SER A 5 20.81 -18.18 6.02
CA SER A 5 19.98 -17.14 6.64
C SER A 5 18.84 -16.76 5.68
N SER A 6 17.95 -17.73 5.39
CA SER A 6 16.64 -17.47 4.85
C SER A 6 15.87 -16.77 5.97
N LYS A 7 15.90 -15.44 5.93
CA LYS A 7 15.23 -14.56 6.90
C LYS A 7 13.74 -14.91 6.88
N LYS A 8 13.31 -15.85 7.73
CA LYS A 8 11.91 -16.27 7.88
C LYS A 8 11.09 -15.00 7.99
N ILE A 9 10.24 -14.76 6.98
CA ILE A 9 9.31 -13.64 6.98
C ILE A 9 8.37 -13.91 8.15
N THR A 10 8.67 -13.28 9.28
CA THR A 10 7.90 -13.44 10.51
C THR A 10 6.58 -12.73 10.31
N THR A 11 5.48 -13.25 10.86
CA THR A 11 4.13 -12.66 10.74
C THR A 11 4.12 -11.16 11.07
N LYS A 12 4.97 -10.72 12.00
CA LYS A 12 5.21 -9.31 12.34
C LYS A 12 5.67 -8.45 11.16
N ASP A 13 6.54 -8.98 10.30
CA ASP A 13 7.09 -8.28 9.13
C ASP A 13 6.01 -8.12 8.04
N ILE A 14 5.16 -9.13 7.86
CA ILE A 14 4.00 -9.08 6.96
C ILE A 14 2.98 -8.06 7.44
N VAL A 15 2.65 -8.08 8.73
CA VAL A 15 1.71 -7.12 9.34
C VAL A 15 2.26 -5.70 9.26
N ALA A 16 3.55 -5.48 9.54
CA ALA A 16 4.16 -4.16 9.45
C ALA A 16 4.14 -3.61 8.00
N LYS A 17 4.50 -4.44 7.02
CA LYS A 17 4.46 -4.06 5.59
C LYS A 17 3.03 -3.83 5.11
N GLY A 18 2.10 -4.70 5.50
CA GLY A 18 0.67 -4.61 5.20
C GLY A 18 -0.03 -3.42 5.85
N SER A 19 0.38 -3.06 7.07
CA SER A 19 -0.10 -1.86 7.76
C SER A 19 0.43 -0.60 7.09
N LEU A 20 1.71 -0.59 6.68
CA LEU A 20 2.30 0.57 5.99
C LEU A 20 1.59 0.88 4.66
N ILE A 21 1.31 -0.13 3.83
CA ILE A 21 0.51 0.05 2.61
C ILE A 21 -0.93 0.47 2.91
N ALA A 22 -1.56 -0.10 3.94
CA ALA A 22 -2.90 0.32 4.34
C ALA A 22 -2.93 1.81 4.73
N ILE A 23 -1.95 2.30 5.49
CA ILE A 23 -1.85 3.72 5.89
C ILE A 23 -1.63 4.62 4.67
N ILE A 24 -0.74 4.23 3.74
CA ILE A 24 -0.47 5.00 2.51
C ILE A 24 -1.73 5.13 1.65
N ILE A 25 -2.63 4.14 1.68
CA ILE A 25 -3.90 4.18 0.94
C ILE A 25 -4.97 4.95 1.73
N SER A 26 -5.09 4.67 3.02
CA SER A 26 -6.19 5.19 3.85
C SER A 26 -6.07 6.68 4.11
N VAL A 27 -4.86 7.20 4.39
CA VAL A 27 -4.64 8.62 4.70
C VAL A 27 -5.12 9.54 3.55
N PRO A 28 -4.63 9.41 2.29
CA PRO A 28 -5.09 10.26 1.21
C PRO A 28 -6.57 10.04 0.86
N THR A 29 -7.07 8.81 0.99
CA THR A 29 -8.49 8.50 0.78
C THR A 29 -9.38 9.26 1.77
N LEU A 30 -9.02 9.24 3.06
CA LEU A 30 -9.75 9.94 4.11
C LEU A 30 -9.67 11.46 3.91
N VAL A 31 -8.49 11.99 3.58
CA VAL A 31 -8.32 13.43 3.31
C VAL A 31 -9.25 13.90 2.20
N VAL A 32 -9.35 13.16 1.10
CA VAL A 32 -10.24 13.53 -0.01
C VAL A 32 -11.72 13.32 0.35
N PHE A 33 -12.05 12.22 1.02
CA PHE A 33 -13.41 11.95 1.47
C PHE A 33 -13.93 13.08 2.38
N PHE A 34 -13.17 13.41 3.43
CA PHE A 34 -13.54 14.49 4.34
C PHE A 34 -13.49 15.85 3.64
N GLY A 35 -12.50 16.10 2.78
CA GLY A 35 -12.41 17.36 2.03
C GLY A 35 -13.66 17.61 1.17
N ILE A 36 -14.08 16.63 0.38
CA ILE A 36 -15.27 16.75 -0.47
C ILE A 36 -16.54 16.82 0.39
N TRP A 37 -16.62 16.03 1.45
CA TRP A 37 -17.77 16.09 2.36
C TRP A 37 -17.91 17.48 3.00
N THR A 38 -16.82 18.10 3.44
CA THR A 38 -16.87 19.45 4.04
C THR A 38 -17.22 20.56 3.05
N ILE A 39 -17.00 20.36 1.75
CA ILE A 39 -17.26 21.38 0.72
C ILE A 39 -18.66 21.23 0.12
N THR A 40 -19.07 19.98 -0.14
CA THR A 40 -20.31 19.68 -0.84
C THR A 40 -21.47 19.43 0.14
N ASP A 41 -21.20 19.24 1.43
CA ASP A 41 -22.14 18.77 2.47
C ASP A 41 -22.81 17.42 2.13
N ASP A 42 -22.31 16.74 1.11
CA ASP A 42 -22.96 15.59 0.49
C ASP A 42 -22.06 14.36 0.61
N LEU A 43 -22.47 13.45 1.50
CA LEU A 43 -21.73 12.25 1.87
C LEU A 43 -21.50 11.31 0.67
N ILE A 44 -22.43 11.30 -0.29
CA ILE A 44 -22.34 10.48 -1.50
C ILE A 44 -21.20 10.98 -2.39
N PHE A 45 -21.10 12.30 -2.60
CA PHE A 45 -20.01 12.90 -3.37
C PHE A 45 -18.66 12.69 -2.68
N GLY A 46 -18.61 12.83 -1.35
CA GLY A 46 -17.42 12.48 -0.56
C GLY A 46 -17.03 11.01 -0.75
N GLY A 47 -18.00 10.10 -0.70
CA GLY A 47 -17.83 8.68 -0.93
C GLY A 47 -17.24 8.37 -2.30
N VAL A 48 -17.80 8.92 -3.38
CA VAL A 48 -17.33 8.71 -4.75
C VAL A 48 -15.91 9.25 -4.94
N GLY A 49 -15.63 10.46 -4.47
CA GLY A 49 -14.30 11.05 -4.58
C GLY A 49 -13.25 10.31 -3.73
N GLY A 50 -13.63 9.84 -2.55
CA GLY A 50 -12.83 8.94 -1.73
C GLY A 50 -12.54 7.62 -2.45
N LEU A 51 -13.54 7.02 -3.10
CA LEU A 51 -13.41 5.75 -3.83
C LEU A 51 -12.44 5.87 -5.01
N ILE A 52 -12.56 6.93 -5.82
CA ILE A 52 -11.64 7.22 -6.93
C ILE A 52 -10.22 7.41 -6.39
N THR A 53 -10.07 8.18 -5.30
CA THR A 53 -8.77 8.41 -4.65
C THR A 53 -8.18 7.11 -4.10
N ASN A 54 -9.00 6.22 -3.54
CA ASN A 54 -8.57 4.93 -3.04
C ASN A 54 -7.97 4.06 -4.15
N PHE A 55 -8.62 3.99 -5.33
CA PHE A 55 -8.07 3.29 -6.50
C PHE A 55 -6.75 3.88 -6.98
N ILE A 56 -6.62 5.21 -7.01
CA ILE A 56 -5.36 5.87 -7.37
C ILE A 56 -4.28 5.57 -6.34
N ALA A 57 -4.61 5.66 -5.05
CA ALA A 57 -3.70 5.39 -3.95
C ALA A 57 -3.26 3.92 -3.93
N LEU A 58 -4.14 2.98 -4.26
CA LEU A 58 -3.83 1.57 -4.51
C LEU A 58 -2.83 1.42 -5.65
N GLY A 59 -3.04 2.10 -6.78
CA GLY A 59 -2.10 2.09 -7.91
C GLY A 59 -0.72 2.65 -7.53
N ILE A 60 -0.68 3.76 -6.79
CA ILE A 60 0.55 4.37 -6.26
C ILE A 60 1.23 3.44 -5.25
N ALA A 61 0.47 2.86 -4.32
CA ALA A 61 0.98 1.91 -3.32
C ALA A 61 1.57 0.67 -4.00
N PHE A 62 0.89 0.12 -5.01
CA PHE A 62 1.39 -1.00 -5.80
C PHE A 62 2.65 -0.63 -6.57
N LYS A 63 2.72 0.58 -7.14
CA LYS A 63 3.92 1.10 -7.81
C LYS A 63 5.09 1.27 -6.83
N ILE A 64 4.85 1.78 -5.63
CA ILE A 64 5.88 1.94 -4.58
C ILE A 64 6.34 0.58 -4.06
N VAL A 65 5.42 -0.33 -3.77
CA VAL A 65 5.73 -1.70 -3.35
C VAL A 65 6.52 -2.37 -4.45
N SER A 66 6.05 -2.35 -5.70
CA SER A 66 6.78 -2.94 -6.83
C SER A 66 8.18 -2.32 -6.98
N LYS A 67 8.33 -0.99 -6.92
CA LYS A 67 9.65 -0.35 -7.05
C LYS A 67 10.60 -0.63 -5.87
N LYS A 68 10.07 -0.84 -4.65
CA LYS A 68 10.85 -1.00 -3.40
C LYS A 68 11.03 -2.46 -2.97
N PHE A 69 10.12 -3.35 -3.36
CA PHE A 69 10.17 -4.81 -3.17
C PHE A 69 10.70 -5.56 -4.38
N VAL A 70 10.68 -4.98 -5.60
CA VAL A 70 11.40 -5.51 -6.77
C VAL A 70 12.81 -4.91 -6.87
N LYS A 71 13.49 -4.67 -5.73
CA LYS A 71 14.92 -4.99 -5.74
C LYS A 71 14.95 -6.48 -6.01
N LYS A 72 15.41 -6.86 -7.22
CA LYS A 72 15.47 -8.23 -7.77
C LYS A 72 15.39 -9.30 -6.66
N PRO A 73 14.61 -10.38 -6.80
CA PRO A 73 15.01 -11.61 -6.13
C PRO A 73 16.48 -11.84 -6.50
N LYS A 74 17.39 -11.56 -5.57
CA LYS A 74 18.78 -11.96 -5.66
C LYS A 74 18.78 -13.42 -5.21
N ASP A 75 18.16 -14.24 -6.04
CA ASP A 75 18.22 -15.69 -5.95
C ASP A 75 18.35 -16.19 -7.39
N ASN A 76 19.61 -16.30 -7.80
CA ASN A 76 20.16 -17.49 -8.44
C ASN A 76 19.10 -18.39 -9.11
N PHE A 77 18.54 -17.94 -10.24
CA PHE A 77 18.02 -18.85 -11.25
C PHE A 77 19.18 -19.12 -12.21
N GLU A 78 20.14 -19.92 -11.76
CA GLU A 78 20.97 -20.71 -12.64
C GLU A 78 20.28 -22.08 -12.74
N LEU A 79 19.56 -22.27 -13.84
CA LEU A 79 19.20 -23.57 -14.40
C LEU A 79 19.93 -23.69 -15.73
#